data_AF-A0A967WVJ7-F1
#
_entry.id   AF-A0A967WVJ7-F1
#
_cell.length_a   1.000
_cell.length_b   1.000
_cell.length_c   1.000
_cell.angle_alpha   90.00
_cell.angle_beta   90.00
_cell.angle_gamma   90.00
#
_symmetry.space_group_name_H-M   'P 1'
#
loop_
_entity.id
_entity.type
_entity.pdbx_description
1 polymer ?
#
loop_
_entity_poly.entity_id
_entity_poly.type
_entity_poly.pdbx_seq_one_letter_code
_entity_poly.pdbx_strand_id
1 'polypeptide(L)'
;MAGLRILIDGGNAADAAVTVASMLNVVEPMSTGIGGDCFALVYEAKTGHVTALNGSGRAPAAFSLAEALRLGLESIPLTGPLPVTVPGAASGWQALLDRYGTMTLGDCL
;
A
#
# COMPACT_ATOMS: atom_id res chain seq x y z
N MET A 1 -5.60 19.44 -5.73
CA MET A 1 -6.23 18.37 -4.94
C MET A 1 -6.31 17.13 -5.82
N ALA A 2 -5.39 16.18 -5.71
CA ALA A 2 -5.24 15.09 -6.68
C ALA A 2 -6.44 14.12 -6.70
N GLY A 3 -6.85 13.59 -5.53
CA GLY A 3 -8.03 12.72 -5.46
C GLY A 3 -9.34 13.39 -5.90
N LEU A 4 -9.54 14.68 -5.57
CA LEU A 4 -10.71 15.43 -6.06
C LEU A 4 -10.71 15.54 -7.58
N ARG A 5 -9.54 15.71 -8.20
CA ARG A 5 -9.44 15.80 -9.65
C ARG A 5 -9.88 14.49 -10.32
N ILE A 6 -9.46 13.35 -9.78
CA ILE A 6 -9.90 12.03 -10.26
C ILE A 6 -11.41 11.86 -10.17
N LEU A 7 -12.04 12.29 -9.08
CA LEU A 7 -13.49 12.25 -8.95
C LEU A 7 -14.20 13.15 -9.99
N ILE A 8 -13.64 14.33 -10.28
CA ILE A 8 -14.15 15.24 -11.32
C ILE A 8 -14.00 14.62 -12.71
N ASP A 9 -12.88 13.94 -12.96
CA ASP A 9 -12.58 13.28 -14.23
C ASP A 9 -13.32 11.93 -14.40
N GLY A 10 -14.24 11.61 -13.47
CA GLY A 10 -15.16 10.46 -13.57
C GLY A 10 -14.69 9.18 -12.88
N GLY A 11 -13.56 9.23 -12.16
CA GLY A 11 -13.08 8.13 -11.34
C GLY A 11 -13.91 7.96 -10.06
N ASN A 12 -13.72 6.83 -9.40
CA ASN A 12 -14.44 6.50 -8.18
C ASN A 12 -13.56 6.64 -6.92
N ALA A 13 -14.07 6.23 -5.77
CA ALA A 13 -13.38 6.34 -4.49
C ALA A 13 -12.06 5.55 -4.43
N ALA A 14 -11.97 4.39 -5.09
CA ALA A 14 -10.73 3.60 -5.18
C ALA A 14 -9.67 4.32 -6.03
N ASP A 15 -10.05 4.84 -7.20
CA ASP A 15 -9.15 5.60 -8.08
C ASP A 15 -8.61 6.84 -7.35
N ALA A 16 -9.50 7.58 -6.67
CA ALA A 16 -9.14 8.76 -5.90
C ALA A 16 -8.23 8.42 -4.71
N ALA A 17 -8.49 7.30 -4.02
CA ALA A 17 -7.67 6.86 -2.88
C ALA A 17 -6.25 6.49 -3.31
N VAL A 18 -6.09 5.74 -4.41
CA VAL A 18 -4.76 5.40 -4.94
C VAL A 18 -4.02 6.65 -5.40
N THR A 19 -4.72 7.59 -6.03
CA THR A 19 -4.10 8.86 -6.47
C THR A 19 -3.67 9.75 -5.30
N VAL A 20 -4.42 9.75 -4.20
CA VAL A 20 -3.99 10.45 -2.99
C VAL A 20 -2.78 9.74 -2.37
N ALA A 21 -2.82 8.41 -2.27
CA ALA A 21 -1.71 7.63 -1.73
C ALA A 21 -0.41 7.81 -2.53
N SER A 22 -0.49 7.83 -3.87
CA SER A 22 0.66 8.08 -4.75
C SER A 22 1.21 9.48 -4.55
N MET A 23 0.36 10.50 -4.46
CA MET A 23 0.78 11.88 -4.18
C MET A 23 1.44 12.04 -2.81
N LEU A 24 0.98 11.32 -1.79
CA LEU A 24 1.59 11.35 -0.45
C LEU A 24 3.04 10.85 -0.47
N ASN A 25 3.42 9.99 -1.42
CA ASN A 25 4.85 9.64 -1.60
C ASN A 25 5.73 10.86 -1.91
N VAL A 26 5.15 11.93 -2.48
CA VAL A 26 5.88 13.14 -2.88
C VAL A 26 5.75 14.22 -1.82
N VAL A 27 4.55 14.44 -1.31
CA VAL A 27 4.27 15.56 -0.39
C VAL A 27 4.40 15.19 1.09
N GLU A 28 4.39 13.90 1.42
CA GLU A 28 4.55 13.37 2.78
C GLU A 28 5.45 12.11 2.82
N PRO A 29 6.66 12.15 2.23
CA PRO A 29 7.51 10.96 2.00
C PRO A 29 8.02 10.29 3.29
N MET A 30 8.00 11.00 4.42
CA MET A 30 8.46 10.48 5.70
C MET A 30 7.40 9.63 6.42
N SER A 31 6.14 9.70 5.98
CA SER A 31 4.99 9.02 6.61
C SER A 31 4.53 7.81 5.83
N THR A 32 4.55 7.88 4.49
CA THR A 32 4.08 6.81 3.61
C THR A 32 4.86 6.80 2.29
N GLY A 33 4.81 5.68 1.57
CA GLY A 33 5.60 5.48 0.37
C GLY A 33 5.24 4.21 -0.38
N ILE A 34 5.59 4.17 -1.67
CA ILE A 34 5.50 2.94 -2.49
C ILE A 34 6.35 1.78 -1.93
N GLY A 35 7.38 2.09 -1.13
CA GLY A 35 8.20 1.12 -0.42
C GLY A 35 7.59 0.57 0.88
N GLY A 36 6.38 1.01 1.25
CA GLY A 36 5.68 0.54 2.45
C GLY A 36 4.60 -0.48 2.15
N ASP A 37 3.51 -0.41 2.92
CA ASP A 37 2.38 -1.33 2.90
C ASP A 37 1.07 -0.63 2.57
N CYS A 38 0.06 -1.40 2.16
CA CYS A 38 -1.29 -0.89 1.91
C CYS A 38 -2.32 -1.69 2.72
N PHE A 39 -3.17 -0.98 3.45
CA PHE A 39 -4.37 -1.55 4.06
C PHE A 39 -5.56 -0.69 3.65
N ALA A 40 -6.60 -1.31 3.11
CA ALA A 40 -7.79 -0.60 2.67
C ALA A 40 -9.05 -1.30 3.16
N LEU A 41 -10.02 -0.51 3.60
CA LEU A 41 -11.39 -0.95 3.87
C LEU A 41 -12.27 -0.34 2.79
N VAL A 42 -12.93 -1.18 2.01
CA VAL A 42 -13.77 -0.76 0.90
C VAL A 42 -15.21 -1.10 1.23
N TYR A 43 -16.04 -0.07 1.34
CA TYR A 43 -17.48 -0.21 1.50
C TYR A 43 -18.18 -0.14 0.15
N GLU A 44 -18.93 -1.19 -0.19
CA GLU A 44 -19.73 -1.25 -1.40
C GLU A 44 -21.20 -0.90 -1.10
N ALA A 45 -21.60 0.34 -1.40
CA ALA A 45 -22.95 0.83 -1.08
C ALA A 45 -24.10 0.01 -1.66
N LYS A 46 -23.89 -0.65 -2.81
CA LYS A 46 -24.90 -1.51 -3.45
C LYS A 46 -25.21 -2.78 -2.65
N THR A 47 -24.21 -3.31 -1.95
CA THR A 47 -24.30 -4.58 -1.22
C THR A 47 -24.33 -4.37 0.30
N GLY A 48 -23.91 -3.20 0.78
CA GLY A 48 -23.73 -2.91 2.20
C GLY A 48 -22.53 -3.61 2.83
N HIS A 49 -21.65 -4.23 2.03
CA HIS A 49 -20.52 -5.03 2.53
C HIS A 49 -19.24 -4.19 2.60
N VAL A 50 -18.47 -4.38 3.67
CA VAL A 50 -17.09 -3.91 3.80
C VAL A 50 -16.11 -5.04 3.51
N THR A 51 -15.24 -4.86 2.53
CA THR A 51 -14.11 -5.77 2.25
C THR A 51 -12.81 -5.15 2.78
N ALA A 52 -11.96 -5.97 3.39
CA ALA A 52 -10.61 -5.58 3.77
C ALA A 52 -9.60 -6.08 2.74
N LEU A 53 -8.74 -5.18 2.27
CA LEU A 53 -7.55 -5.49 1.49
C LEU A 53 -6.33 -5.38 2.39
N ASN A 54 -5.53 -6.45 2.42
CA ASN A 54 -4.25 -6.51 3.09
C ASN A 54 -3.13 -6.63 2.04
N GLY A 55 -2.47 -5.51 1.77
CA GLY A 55 -1.25 -5.41 0.99
C GLY A 55 -0.03 -5.14 1.89
N SER A 56 0.08 -5.83 3.02
CA SER A 56 1.25 -5.79 3.88
C SER A 56 2.34 -6.73 3.40
N GLY A 57 3.57 -6.24 3.41
CA GLY A 57 4.78 -6.98 3.11
C GLY A 57 5.04 -8.12 4.06
N ARG A 58 5.59 -9.21 3.53
CA ARG A 58 6.08 -10.33 4.33
C ARG A 58 7.56 -10.16 4.63
N ALA A 59 8.04 -10.86 5.67
CA ALA A 59 9.46 -11.07 5.84
C ALA A 59 10.05 -11.77 4.59
N PRO A 60 11.29 -11.44 4.17
CA PRO A 60 11.97 -12.13 3.08
C PRO A 60 12.05 -13.64 3.35
N ALA A 61 11.87 -14.47 2.31
CA ALA A 61 11.87 -15.93 2.47
C ALA A 61 13.17 -16.50 3.08
N ALA A 62 14.30 -15.82 2.87
CA ALA A 62 15.59 -16.21 3.42
C ALA A 62 15.80 -15.78 4.88
N PHE A 63 14.98 -14.87 5.40
CA PHE A 63 15.15 -14.33 6.75
C PHE A 63 14.27 -15.10 7.74
N SER A 64 14.89 -16.00 8.49
CA SER A 64 14.25 -16.83 9.51
C SER A 64 14.66 -16.43 10.92
N LEU A 65 13.96 -16.94 11.93
CA LEU A 65 14.38 -16.78 13.34
C LEU A 65 15.80 -17.34 13.57
N ALA A 66 16.14 -18.47 12.96
CA ALA A 66 17.49 -19.04 13.06
C ALA A 66 18.55 -18.09 12.50
N GLU A 67 18.25 -17.41 11.40
CA GLU A 67 19.15 -16.42 10.81
C GLU A 67 19.29 -15.17 11.70
N ALA A 68 18.19 -14.70 12.28
CA ALA A 68 18.23 -13.60 13.24
C ALA A 68 19.11 -13.93 14.46
N LEU A 69 18.98 -15.14 15.02
CA LEU A 69 19.80 -15.62 16.13
C LEU A 69 21.27 -15.80 15.72
N ARG A 70 21.55 -16.30 14.51
CA ARG A 70 22.90 -16.43 13.96
C ARG A 70 23.61 -15.09 13.82
N LEU A 71 22.86 -14.04 13.48
CA LEU A 71 23.33 -12.65 13.42
C LEU A 71 23.45 -11.98 14.81
N GLY A 72 23.07 -12.68 15.88
CA GLY A 72 23.11 -12.15 17.25
C GLY A 72 22.07 -11.08 17.53
N LEU A 73 20.96 -11.07 16.80
CA LEU A 73 19.89 -10.09 16.99
C LEU A 73 19.01 -10.46 18.20
N GLU A 74 18.91 -9.56 19.17
CA GLU A 74 17.93 -9.65 20.26
C GLU A 74 16.56 -9.08 19.86
N SER A 75 16.56 -8.15 18.90
CA SER A 75 15.36 -7.56 18.29
C SER A 75 15.69 -7.06 16.88
N ILE A 76 14.65 -6.80 16.07
CA ILE A 76 14.84 -6.18 14.75
C ILE A 76 15.18 -4.69 14.97
N PRO A 77 16.28 -4.18 14.39
CA PRO A 77 16.67 -2.79 14.56
C PRO A 77 15.68 -1.85 13.86
N LEU A 78 15.57 -0.60 14.34
CA LEU A 78 14.66 0.40 13.77
C LEU A 78 15.13 0.96 12.42
N THR A 79 16.42 0.85 12.13
CA THR A 79 17.05 1.44 10.94
C THR A 79 17.95 0.44 10.25
N GLY A 80 18.32 0.76 9.01
CA GLY A 80 19.10 -0.14 8.15
C GLY A 80 18.20 -1.07 7.33
N PRO A 81 18.79 -2.06 6.64
CA PRO A 81 18.07 -2.91 5.69
C PRO A 81 17.29 -4.05 6.35
N LEU A 82 17.67 -4.48 7.56
CA LEU A 82 17.04 -5.60 8.27
C LEU A 82 15.54 -5.43 8.57
N PRO A 83 15.02 -4.25 9.00
CA PRO A 83 13.58 -4.06 9.23
C PRO A 83 12.74 -3.99 7.96
N VAL A 84 13.34 -3.96 6.77
CA VAL A 84 12.60 -3.81 5.52
C VAL A 84 11.92 -5.13 5.15
N THR A 85 10.59 -5.12 5.13
CA THR A 85 9.76 -6.20 4.57
C THR A 85 9.67 -6.09 3.05
N VAL A 86 9.17 -7.12 2.37
CA VAL A 86 8.88 -7.05 0.93
C VAL A 86 7.77 -6.00 0.71
N PRO A 87 8.02 -4.85 0.06
CA PRO A 87 7.02 -3.78 -0.04
C PRO A 87 5.69 -4.24 -0.64
N GLY A 88 4.59 -3.98 0.05
CA GLY A 88 3.26 -4.41 -0.37
C GLY A 88 2.42 -3.31 -1.03
N ALA A 89 2.74 -2.03 -0.81
CA ALA A 89 1.91 -0.89 -1.22
C ALA A 89 1.54 -0.89 -2.71
N ALA A 90 2.53 -1.00 -3.61
CA ALA A 90 2.28 -0.99 -5.06
C ALA A 90 1.33 -2.11 -5.51
N SER A 91 1.53 -3.34 -5.00
CA SER A 91 0.66 -4.47 -5.31
C SER A 91 -0.74 -4.31 -4.72
N GLY A 92 -0.84 -3.71 -3.52
CA GLY A 92 -2.11 -3.39 -2.89
C GLY A 92 -2.90 -2.33 -3.66
N TRP A 93 -2.21 -1.31 -4.20
CA TRP A 93 -2.84 -0.29 -5.04
C TRP A 93 -3.36 -0.90 -6.35
N GLN A 94 -2.55 -1.71 -7.03
CA GLN A 94 -3.00 -2.41 -8.23
C GLN A 94 -4.20 -3.31 -7.93
N ALA A 95 -4.15 -4.13 -6.87
CA ALA A 95 -5.25 -5.02 -6.50
C ALA A 95 -6.53 -4.25 -6.11
N LEU A 96 -6.39 -3.07 -5.51
CA LEU A 96 -7.52 -2.19 -5.20
C LEU A 96 -8.17 -1.66 -6.50
N LEU A 97 -7.35 -1.20 -7.46
CA LEU A 97 -7.84 -0.73 -8.76
C LEU A 97 -8.44 -1.87 -9.60
N ASP A 98 -7.80 -3.04 -9.64
CA ASP A 98 -8.30 -4.19 -10.39
C ASP A 98 -9.70 -4.62 -9.94
N ARG A 99 -9.97 -4.49 -8.63
CA ARG A 99 -11.24 -4.93 -8.04
C ARG A 99 -12.31 -3.84 -8.00
N TYR A 100 -11.92 -2.61 -7.73
CA TYR A 100 -12.84 -1.51 -7.43
C TYR A 100 -12.61 -0.26 -8.28
N GLY A 101 -11.48 -0.14 -8.95
CA GLY A 101 -11.12 1.00 -9.77
C GLY A 101 -11.87 1.04 -11.09
N THR A 102 -11.87 2.22 -11.70
CA THR A 102 -12.36 2.47 -13.06
C THR A 102 -11.30 3.10 -13.96
N MET A 103 -10.12 3.39 -13.41
CA MET A 103 -8.98 3.96 -14.11
C MET A 103 -7.78 3.02 -14.03
N THR A 104 -6.80 3.19 -14.93
CA THR A 104 -5.57 2.40 -14.87
C THR A 104 -4.66 2.89 -13.75
N LEU A 105 -3.72 2.05 -13.31
CA LEU A 105 -2.70 2.50 -12.37
C LEU A 105 -1.96 3.74 -12.92
N GLY A 106 -1.68 3.78 -14.22
CA GLY A 106 -1.01 4.93 -14.85
C GLY A 106 -1.80 6.23 -14.79
N ASP A 107 -3.14 6.18 -14.77
CA ASP A 107 -3.98 7.36 -14.60
C ASP A 107 -3.99 7.88 -13.14
N CYS A 108 -3.66 7.00 -12.19
CA CYS A 108 -3.66 7.29 -10.75
C CYS A 108 -2.28 7.61 -10.16
N LEU A 109 -1.22 7.69 -10.97
CA LEU A 109 0.15 8.01 -10.53
C LEU A 109 0.58 9.43 -10.90
#